data_AF-A0A316LL42-F1
#
_entry.id   AF-A0A316LL42-F1
#
_cell.length_a   1.000
_cell.length_b   1.000
_cell.length_c   1.000
_cell.angle_alpha   90.00
_cell.angle_beta   90.00
_cell.angle_gamma   90.00
#
_symmetry.space_group_name_H-M   'P 1'
#
loop_
_entity.id
_entity.type
_entity.pdbx_description
1 polymer ?
#
loop_
_entity_poly.entity_id
_entity_poly.type
_entity_poly.pdbx_seq_one_letter_code
_entity_poly.pdbx_strand_id
1 'polypeptide(L)'
;MSCNCENCSARREGRSTITYRTYASGGVVKAELADTTFDAVSLICRLVEKADMKTIGLDGVYENVLLDSSYRGKARANMAEGDVFNEEIGKEMAKGRALEKYHRAMDKKVCAALQDARRLVATIEHYCEKKSIDISEVPTVEDIKRSHFTGHYTHK
;
A
#
# COMPACT_ATOMS: atom_id res chain seq x y z
N MET A 1 21.18 14.84 2.76
CA MET A 1 22.00 13.62 2.60
C MET A 1 21.28 12.69 1.63
N SER A 2 21.79 12.58 0.40
CA SER A 2 21.26 11.67 -0.61
C SER A 2 21.78 10.25 -0.34
N CYS A 3 20.90 9.38 0.17
CA CYS A 3 21.19 7.95 0.29
C CYS A 3 21.37 7.36 -1.11
N ASN A 4 22.60 6.96 -1.43
CA ASN A 4 23.06 6.41 -2.71
C ASN A 4 23.06 4.87 -2.67
N CYS A 5 22.02 4.28 -2.08
CA CYS A 5 21.92 2.84 -1.89
C CYS A 5 21.09 2.23 -3.03
N GLU A 6 21.74 1.47 -3.93
CA GLU A 6 21.08 0.62 -4.93
C GLU A 6 20.08 -0.39 -4.30
N ASN A 7 20.17 -0.59 -2.98
CA ASN A 7 19.30 -1.43 -2.15
C ASN A 7 18.27 -0.65 -1.32
N CYS A 8 17.98 0.62 -1.62
CA CYS A 8 16.89 1.35 -0.96
C CYS A 8 15.53 0.81 -1.46
N SER A 9 15.16 -0.39 -1.00
CA SER A 9 13.97 -1.15 -1.38
C SER A 9 12.66 -0.38 -1.18
N ALA A 10 12.64 0.57 -0.25
CA ALA A 10 11.51 1.47 0.01
C ALA A 10 11.20 2.46 -1.14
N ARG A 11 12.08 2.60 -2.15
CA ARG A 11 11.91 3.50 -3.29
C ARG A 11 11.59 2.82 -4.61
N ARG A 12 11.44 1.49 -4.65
CA ARG A 12 11.00 0.82 -5.88
C ARG A 12 9.53 1.12 -6.10
N GLU A 13 9.22 1.89 -7.13
CA GLU A 13 7.88 1.89 -7.73
C GLU A 13 7.51 0.45 -8.06
N GLY A 14 6.29 0.03 -7.64
CA GLY A 14 5.84 -1.35 -7.72
C GLY A 14 6.04 -1.91 -9.13
N ARG A 15 6.96 -2.88 -9.25
CA ARG A 15 7.16 -3.66 -10.47
C ARG A 15 6.21 -4.85 -10.54
N SER A 16 5.10 -4.77 -9.82
CA SER A 16 4.16 -5.86 -9.61
C SER A 16 3.67 -6.34 -10.97
N THR A 17 4.20 -7.48 -11.41
CA THR A 17 3.93 -8.05 -12.72
C THR A 17 3.02 -9.25 -12.51
N ILE A 18 1.95 -9.32 -13.31
CA ILE A 18 1.06 -10.47 -13.31
C ILE A 18 1.52 -11.47 -14.36
N THR A 19 1.73 -12.72 -13.93
CA THR A 19 2.07 -13.83 -14.82
C THR A 19 0.94 -14.85 -14.83
N TYR A 20 0.81 -15.58 -15.95
CA TYR A 20 -0.24 -16.56 -16.15
C TYR A 20 0.33 -17.95 -16.42
N ARG A 21 -0.36 -18.98 -15.93
CA ARG A 21 -0.14 -20.38 -16.32
C ARG A 21 -1.46 -21.02 -16.71
N THR A 22 -1.53 -21.49 -17.95
CA THR A 22 -2.73 -22.09 -18.55
C THR A 22 -2.58 -23.61 -18.62
N TYR A 23 -3.61 -24.34 -18.20
CA TYR A 23 -3.71 -25.79 -18.25
C TYR A 23 -4.97 -26.17 -19.02
N ALA A 24 -4.89 -26.14 -20.35
CA ALA A 24 -6.03 -26.34 -21.24
C ALA A 24 -6.71 -27.71 -21.05
N SER A 25 -5.92 -28.78 -20.89
CA SER A 25 -6.45 -30.14 -20.64
C SER A 25 -7.25 -30.26 -19.34
N GLY A 26 -6.97 -29.40 -18.36
CA GLY A 26 -7.72 -29.32 -17.12
C GLY A 26 -8.74 -28.19 -17.07
N GLY A 27 -8.85 -27.37 -18.12
CA GLY A 27 -9.69 -26.18 -18.14
C GLY A 27 -9.36 -25.15 -17.06
N VAL A 28 -8.08 -24.99 -16.68
CA VAL A 28 -7.66 -24.14 -15.55
C VAL A 28 -6.70 -23.05 -16.00
N VAL A 29 -6.90 -21.83 -15.50
CA VAL A 29 -5.93 -20.74 -15.57
C VAL A 29 -5.52 -20.33 -14.16
N LYS A 30 -4.23 -20.07 -13.96
CA LYS A 30 -3.67 -19.50 -12.72
C LYS A 30 -3.00 -18.18 -13.03
N ALA A 31 -3.17 -17.21 -12.15
CA ALA A 31 -2.50 -15.92 -12.19
C ALA A 31 -1.68 -15.70 -10.91
N GLU A 32 -0.53 -15.07 -11.04
CA GLU A 32 0.36 -14.73 -9.92
C GLU A 32 0.81 -13.27 -10.06
N LEU A 33 0.48 -12.46 -9.07
CA LEU A 33 1.03 -11.12 -8.88
C LEU A 33 2.26 -11.26 -7.97
N ALA A 34 3.44 -10.92 -8.47
CA ALA A 34 4.71 -11.03 -7.75
C ALA A 34 5.29 -9.65 -7.37
N ASP A 35 6.37 -9.66 -6.58
CA ASP A 35 7.14 -8.48 -6.17
C ASP A 35 6.36 -7.46 -5.33
N THR A 36 5.40 -7.94 -4.52
CA THR A 36 4.47 -7.08 -3.76
C THR A 36 4.93 -6.69 -2.36
N THR A 37 6.02 -7.27 -1.85
CA THR A 37 6.41 -7.19 -0.42
C THR A 37 6.47 -5.77 0.14
N PHE A 38 6.97 -4.83 -0.65
CA PHE A 38 7.22 -3.46 -0.21
C PHE A 38 6.13 -2.45 -0.61
N ASP A 39 5.07 -2.87 -1.30
CA ASP A 39 4.08 -1.93 -1.86
C ASP A 39 3.40 -1.09 -0.76
N ALA A 40 3.02 -1.72 0.36
CA ALA A 40 2.46 -1.05 1.52
C ALA A 40 3.45 -0.09 2.20
N VAL A 41 4.70 -0.52 2.39
CA VAL A 41 5.79 0.33 2.93
C VAL A 41 5.97 1.58 2.08
N SER A 42 6.06 1.41 0.76
CA SER A 42 6.27 2.50 -0.19
C SER A 42 5.11 3.50 -0.20
N LEU A 43 3.87 3.05 0.08
CA LEU A 43 2.74 3.95 0.27
C LEU A 43 2.88 4.76 1.57
N ILE A 44 3.19 4.12 2.70
CA ILE A 44 3.34 4.80 3.99
C ILE A 44 4.50 5.80 3.96
N CYS A 45 5.64 5.44 3.36
CA CYS A 45 6.78 6.35 3.21
C CYS A 45 6.38 7.62 2.44
N ARG A 46 5.62 7.48 1.35
CA ARG A 46 5.11 8.64 0.59
C ARG A 46 4.17 9.52 1.41
N LEU A 47 3.37 8.96 2.32
CA LEU A 47 2.53 9.75 3.22
C LEU A 47 3.38 10.53 4.23
N VAL A 48 4.41 9.91 4.78
CA VAL A 48 5.35 10.55 5.71
C VAL A 48 6.16 11.67 5.04
N GLU A 49 6.65 11.44 3.82
CA GLU A 49 7.33 12.46 3.02
C GLU A 49 6.42 13.67 2.76
N LYS A 50 5.14 13.44 2.43
CA LYS A 50 4.15 14.51 2.26
C LYS A 50 3.83 15.26 3.54
N ALA A 51 3.98 14.63 4.70
CA ALA A 51 3.79 15.25 6.00
C ALA A 51 5.01 16.09 6.45
N ASP A 52 6.08 16.18 5.65
CA ASP A 52 7.33 16.91 5.95
C ASP A 52 7.91 16.58 7.34
N MET A 53 7.86 15.30 7.72
CA MET A 53 8.37 14.85 9.01
C MET A 53 9.91 14.93 9.02
N LYS A 54 10.45 15.86 9.82
CA LYS A 54 11.92 16.10 9.93
C LYS A 54 12.58 15.38 11.10
N THR A 55 11.82 15.02 12.13
CA THR A 55 12.35 14.58 13.43
C THR A 55 11.93 13.16 13.82
N ILE A 56 10.96 12.57 13.13
CA ILE A 56 10.42 11.23 13.43
C ILE A 56 10.69 10.31 12.24
N GLY A 57 11.36 9.18 12.50
CA GLY A 57 11.61 8.12 11.52
C GLY A 57 10.60 6.97 11.60
N LEU A 58 10.59 6.11 10.58
CA LEU A 58 9.74 4.92 10.48
C LEU A 58 10.42 3.61 10.91
N ASP A 59 11.55 3.71 11.61
CA ASP A 59 12.34 2.54 12.03
C ASP A 59 11.49 1.59 12.89
N GLY A 60 11.47 0.31 12.52
CA GLY A 60 10.68 -0.73 13.18
C GLY A 60 9.21 -0.85 12.72
N VAL A 61 8.65 0.14 12.01
CA VAL A 61 7.30 0.03 11.43
C VAL A 61 7.29 -0.92 10.22
N TYR A 62 8.42 -0.97 9.50
CA TYR A 62 8.57 -1.67 8.24
C TYR A 62 8.11 -3.13 8.28
N GLU A 63 8.50 -3.89 9.30
CA GLU A 63 8.18 -5.32 9.40
C GLU A 63 6.68 -5.58 9.49
N ASN A 64 5.95 -4.73 10.22
CA ASN A 64 4.53 -4.90 10.45
C ASN A 64 3.68 -4.57 9.21
N VAL A 65 4.21 -3.75 8.31
CA VAL A 65 3.54 -3.35 7.07
C VAL A 65 3.99 -4.15 5.84
N LEU A 66 4.92 -5.11 5.97
CA LEU A 66 5.28 -5.97 4.85
C LEU A 66 4.10 -6.85 4.39
N LEU A 67 4.01 -6.99 3.08
CA LEU A 67 3.12 -7.91 2.38
C LEU A 67 3.85 -9.22 2.06
N ASP A 68 3.08 -10.26 1.76
CA ASP A 68 3.62 -11.44 1.10
C ASP A 68 4.28 -11.06 -0.24
N SER A 69 5.27 -11.83 -0.66
CA SER A 69 6.01 -11.59 -1.91
C SER A 69 5.21 -11.87 -3.17
N SER A 70 4.11 -12.61 -3.06
CA SER A 70 3.21 -12.85 -4.18
C SER A 70 1.80 -13.24 -3.74
N TYR A 71 0.84 -13.01 -4.64
CA TYR A 71 -0.57 -13.37 -4.48
C TYR A 71 -1.07 -14.14 -5.70
N ARG A 72 -1.76 -15.26 -5.46
CA ARG A 72 -2.19 -16.18 -6.53
C ARG A 72 -3.69 -16.32 -6.62
N GLY A 73 -4.18 -16.31 -7.85
CA GLY A 73 -5.56 -16.59 -8.20
C GLY A 73 -5.66 -17.79 -9.15
N LYS A 74 -6.79 -18.50 -9.07
CA LYS A 74 -7.08 -19.68 -9.91
C LYS A 74 -8.52 -19.59 -10.39
N ALA A 75 -8.73 -19.83 -11.68
CA ALA A 75 -10.03 -19.95 -12.29
C ALA A 75 -10.16 -21.28 -13.05
N ARG A 76 -11.35 -21.87 -13.03
CA ARG A 76 -11.75 -22.90 -14.00
C ARG A 76 -12.47 -22.17 -15.12
N ALA A 77 -12.00 -22.36 -16.35
CA ALA A 77 -12.52 -21.70 -17.54
C ALA A 77 -13.44 -22.61 -18.37
N ASN A 78 -13.80 -23.78 -17.82
CA ASN A 78 -14.89 -24.63 -18.28
C ASN A 78 -15.95 -24.52 -17.18
N MET A 79 -17.06 -23.83 -17.44
CA MET A 79 -18.07 -23.53 -16.42
C MET A 79 -19.08 -24.69 -16.29
N ALA A 80 -19.17 -25.56 -17.30
CA ALA A 80 -19.95 -26.80 -17.33
C ALA A 80 -19.29 -27.93 -18.15
N GLU A 81 -19.85 -29.14 -18.07
CA GLU A 81 -19.47 -30.29 -18.91
C GLU A 81 -19.89 -30.02 -20.37
N GLY A 82 -18.93 -30.07 -21.30
CA GLY A 82 -19.15 -29.72 -22.71
C GLY A 82 -18.77 -28.29 -23.10
N ASP A 83 -18.40 -27.42 -22.15
CA ASP A 83 -17.92 -26.07 -22.47
C ASP A 83 -16.58 -26.09 -23.20
N VAL A 84 -16.44 -25.22 -24.19
CA VAL A 84 -15.15 -24.93 -24.83
C VAL A 84 -14.33 -24.05 -23.91
N PHE A 85 -13.11 -24.48 -23.60
CA PHE A 85 -12.16 -23.73 -22.80
C PHE A 85 -11.93 -22.32 -23.37
N ASN A 86 -12.18 -21.29 -22.56
CA ASN A 86 -11.88 -19.90 -22.90
C ASN A 86 -10.74 -19.34 -22.04
N GLU A 87 -9.54 -19.26 -22.62
CA GLU A 87 -8.34 -18.82 -21.92
C GLU A 87 -8.46 -17.39 -21.36
N GLU A 88 -9.00 -16.46 -22.13
CA GLU A 88 -9.05 -15.03 -21.77
C GLU A 88 -10.00 -14.78 -20.60
N ILE A 89 -11.17 -15.44 -20.59
CA ILE A 89 -12.07 -15.41 -19.43
C ILE A 89 -11.37 -16.01 -18.20
N GLY A 90 -10.66 -17.12 -18.39
CA GLY A 90 -9.88 -17.75 -17.32
C GLY A 90 -8.80 -16.83 -16.74
N LYS A 91 -8.07 -16.09 -17.59
CA LYS A 91 -7.05 -15.11 -17.18
C LYS A 91 -7.66 -13.98 -16.36
N GLU A 92 -8.72 -13.34 -16.85
CA GLU A 92 -9.35 -12.22 -16.14
C GLU A 92 -9.93 -12.65 -14.78
N MET A 93 -10.58 -13.82 -14.71
CA MET A 93 -11.07 -14.36 -13.44
C MET A 93 -9.94 -14.70 -12.46
N ALA A 94 -8.87 -15.33 -12.95
CA ALA A 94 -7.72 -15.69 -12.12
C ALA A 94 -6.99 -14.42 -11.62
N LYS A 95 -6.84 -13.41 -12.48
CA LYS A 95 -6.29 -12.10 -12.14
C LYS A 95 -7.13 -11.39 -11.08
N GLY A 96 -8.45 -11.33 -11.26
CA GLY A 96 -9.36 -10.73 -10.28
C GLY A 96 -9.19 -11.35 -8.89
N ARG A 97 -9.11 -12.68 -8.81
CA ARG A 97 -8.88 -13.40 -7.53
C ARG A 97 -7.50 -13.14 -6.93
N ALA A 98 -6.46 -12.97 -7.74
CA ALA A 98 -5.13 -12.61 -7.26
C ALA A 98 -5.12 -11.18 -6.68
N LEU A 99 -5.70 -10.24 -7.43
CA LEU A 99 -5.81 -8.83 -7.03
C LEU A 99 -6.68 -8.63 -5.80
N GLU A 100 -7.78 -9.37 -5.66
CA GLU A 100 -8.64 -9.26 -4.47
C GLU A 100 -7.87 -9.63 -3.19
N LYS A 101 -7.08 -10.70 -3.22
CA LYS A 101 -6.25 -11.11 -2.07
C LYS A 101 -5.18 -10.07 -1.78
N TYR A 102 -4.51 -9.57 -2.81
CA TYR A 102 -3.50 -8.53 -2.71
C TYR A 102 -4.08 -7.25 -2.09
N HIS A 103 -5.17 -6.71 -2.62
CA HIS A 103 -5.80 -5.49 -2.12
C HIS A 103 -6.28 -5.66 -0.68
N ARG A 104 -6.89 -6.81 -0.33
CA ARG A 104 -7.30 -7.08 1.05
C ARG A 104 -6.12 -7.08 2.03
N ALA A 105 -4.98 -7.64 1.62
CA ALA A 105 -3.77 -7.63 2.45
C ALA A 105 -3.16 -6.23 2.56
N MET A 106 -3.09 -5.50 1.44
CA MET A 106 -2.65 -4.10 1.36
C MET A 106 -3.48 -3.22 2.31
N ASP A 107 -4.81 -3.25 2.18
CA ASP A 107 -5.73 -2.45 2.97
C ASP A 107 -5.57 -2.75 4.46
N LYS A 108 -5.47 -4.03 4.84
CA LYS A 108 -5.27 -4.43 6.23
C LYS A 108 -3.99 -3.81 6.82
N LYS A 109 -2.89 -3.87 6.08
CA LYS A 109 -1.57 -3.40 6.53
C LYS A 109 -1.52 -1.87 6.62
N VAL A 110 -2.04 -1.19 5.60
CA VAL A 110 -2.15 0.27 5.58
C VAL A 110 -3.07 0.76 6.69
N CYS A 111 -4.24 0.16 6.88
CA CYS A 111 -5.16 0.53 7.95
C CYS A 111 -4.52 0.40 9.34
N ALA A 112 -3.79 -0.68 9.60
CA ALA A 112 -3.10 -0.87 10.88
C ALA A 112 -2.08 0.25 11.15
N ALA A 113 -1.25 0.60 10.16
CA ALA A 113 -0.29 1.69 10.30
C ALA A 113 -0.96 3.05 10.55
N LEU A 114 -2.06 3.34 9.85
CA LEU A 114 -2.82 4.58 10.04
C LEU A 114 -3.49 4.64 11.42
N GLN A 115 -3.95 3.52 11.95
CA GLN A 115 -4.50 3.44 13.31
C GLN A 115 -3.42 3.74 14.36
N ASP A 116 -2.21 3.21 14.19
CA ASP A 116 -1.10 3.48 15.10
C ASP A 116 -0.64 4.94 15.01
N ALA A 117 -0.62 5.53 13.81
CA ALA A 117 -0.37 6.96 13.64
C ALA A 117 -1.41 7.82 14.40
N ARG A 118 -2.70 7.45 14.36
CA ARG A 118 -3.74 8.17 15.12
C ARG A 118 -3.54 8.05 16.63
N ARG A 119 -3.13 6.88 17.12
CA ARG A 119 -2.80 6.67 18.55
C ARG A 119 -1.59 7.51 18.97
N LEU A 120 -0.56 7.59 18.13
CA LEU A 120 0.61 8.42 18.39
C LEU A 120 0.22 9.89 18.53
N VAL A 121 -0.57 10.42 17.58
CA VAL A 121 -1.07 11.81 17.63
C VAL A 121 -1.81 12.07 18.95
N ALA A 122 -2.78 11.22 19.31
CA ALA A 122 -3.54 11.40 20.54
C ALA A 122 -2.67 11.34 21.81
N THR A 123 -1.63 10.49 21.81
CA THR A 123 -0.69 10.37 22.93
C THR A 123 0.17 11.63 23.07
N ILE A 124 0.62 12.20 21.95
CA ILE A 124 1.40 13.44 21.92
C ILE A 124 0.54 14.62 22.36
N GLU A 125 -0.69 14.74 21.85
CA GLU A 125 -1.63 15.80 22.23
C GLU A 125 -1.88 15.81 23.75
N HIS A 126 -2.13 14.62 24.33
CA HIS A 126 -2.30 14.49 25.78
C HIS A 126 -1.03 14.89 26.55
N TYR A 127 0.15 14.53 26.06
CA TYR A 127 1.42 14.93 26.69
C TYR A 127 1.62 16.45 26.65
N CYS A 128 1.35 17.09 25.51
CA CYS A 128 1.43 18.53 25.35
C CYS A 128 0.48 19.25 26.31
N GLU A 129 -0.77 18.80 26.43
CA GLU A 129 -1.74 19.33 27.39
C GLU A 129 -1.22 19.23 28.83
N LYS A 130 -0.75 18.04 29.22
CA LYS A 130 -0.20 17.79 30.57
C LYS A 130 1.02 18.65 30.90
N LYS A 131 1.79 19.04 29.88
CA LYS A 131 3.02 19.83 30.02
C LYS A 131 2.88 21.30 29.64
N SER A 132 1.67 21.74 29.27
CA SER A 132 1.41 23.08 28.77
C SER A 132 2.33 23.47 27.60
N ILE A 133 2.60 22.53 26.70
CA ILE A 133 3.36 22.77 25.47
C ILE A 133 2.37 23.24 24.40
N ASP A 134 2.60 24.42 23.84
CA ASP A 134 1.80 24.97 22.76
C ASP A 134 2.26 24.38 21.41
N ILE A 135 1.32 23.80 20.67
CA ILE A 135 1.49 23.25 19.32
C ILE A 135 0.46 23.83 18.35
N SER A 136 -0.13 24.99 18.65
CA SER A 136 -1.18 25.63 17.86
C SER A 136 -0.74 26.03 16.44
N GLU A 137 0.57 26.17 16.20
CA GLU A 137 1.13 26.40 14.86
C GLU A 137 1.18 25.14 13.98
N VAL A 138 0.91 23.95 14.54
CA VAL A 138 0.85 22.70 13.77
C VAL A 138 -0.42 22.68 12.93
N PRO A 139 -0.34 22.45 11.60
CA PRO A 139 -1.50 22.47 10.72
C PRO A 139 -2.58 21.46 11.13
N THR A 140 -3.84 21.91 11.14
CA THR A 140 -4.99 21.01 11.31
C THR A 140 -5.29 20.23 10.03
N VAL A 141 -6.15 19.22 10.13
CA VAL A 141 -6.65 18.48 8.95
C VAL A 141 -7.30 19.42 7.93
N GLU A 142 -8.02 20.45 8.38
CA GLU A 142 -8.66 21.41 7.47
C GLU A 142 -7.66 22.38 6.82
N ASP A 143 -6.53 22.66 7.49
CA ASP A 143 -5.43 23.45 6.89
C ASP A 143 -4.72 22.65 5.80
N ILE A 144 -4.46 21.36 6.06
CA ILE A 144 -3.87 20.45 5.07
C ILE A 144 -4.78 20.31 3.85
N LYS A 145 -6.09 20.07 4.05
CA LYS A 145 -7.07 20.00 2.95
C LYS A 145 -7.06 21.27 2.12
N ARG A 146 -7.10 22.45 2.76
CA ARG A 146 -7.07 23.74 2.05
C ARG A 146 -5.80 23.89 1.20
N SER A 147 -4.63 23.55 1.74
CA SER A 147 -3.35 23.64 1.02
C SER A 147 -3.27 22.77 -0.24
N HIS A 148 -4.02 21.66 -0.29
CA HIS A 148 -4.10 20.78 -1.46
C HIS A 148 -5.06 21.28 -2.56
N PHE A 149 -6.06 22.09 -2.22
CA PHE A 149 -7.00 22.68 -3.20
C PHE A 149 -6.58 24.08 -3.66
N THR A 150 -5.78 24.80 -2.88
CA THR A 150 -5.19 26.09 -3.24
C THR A 150 -3.73 25.90 -3.61
N GLY A 151 -3.45 25.45 -4.83
CA GLY A 151 -2.09 25.50 -5.37
C GLY A 151 -1.51 26.92 -5.21
N HIS A 152 -0.33 27.00 -4.59
CA HIS A 152 0.46 28.20 -4.30
C HIS A 152 -0.01 29.09 -3.15
N TYR A 153 0.53 28.84 -1.96
CA TYR A 153 0.88 29.93 -1.05
C TYR A 153 2.35 30.32 -1.28
N THR A 154 2.53 31.47 -1.93
CA THR A 154 3.79 32.22 -1.91
C THR A 154 3.99 32.77 -0.50
N HIS A 155 5.11 32.41 0.13
CA HIS A 155 5.57 33.06 1.35
C HIS A 155 5.72 34.57 1.11
N LYS A 156 5.16 35.37 2.01
CA LYS A 156 5.65 36.71 2.35
C LYS A 156 6.11 36.68 3.79
#